data_AF-A0A454VZU2-F1
#
_entry.id   AF-A0A454VZU2-F1
#
_cell.length_a   1.000
_cell.length_b   1.000
_cell.length_c   1.000
_cell.angle_alpha   90.00
_cell.angle_beta   90.00
_cell.angle_gamma   90.00
#
_symmetry.space_group_name_H-M   'P 1'
#
loop_
_entity.id
_entity.type
_entity.pdbx_description
1 polymer ?
#
loop_
_entity_poly.entity_id
_entity_poly.type
_entity_poly.pdbx_seq_one_letter_code
_entity_poly.pdbx_strand_id
1 'polypeptide(L)'
;MPNANEANLSAPAQEQRRAVSELLRVAPVADELARRFQEAGFSLALVGGSVRDALLGRLGNDLDFTTDARPQDVLKIVRPWADALWEVGIAFGTVGAQKDGYQIEVTTYRSEAYDRTSRKPEVSYGDSIEDDLVRRDFTVNAMAVALPEKKFIDPHGGLDDLAARVLRTPGTPE
;
A
#
# COMPACT_ATOMS: atom_id res chain seq x y z
N MET A 1 28.29 13.34 -33.87
CA MET A 1 26.82 13.28 -33.95
C MET A 1 26.36 12.31 -32.86
N PRO A 2 25.86 12.76 -31.70
CA PRO A 2 25.26 11.83 -30.74
C PRO A 2 23.83 11.49 -31.19
N ASN A 3 23.49 10.21 -31.06
CA ASN A 3 22.24 9.60 -31.52
C ASN A 3 21.05 10.13 -30.71
N ALA A 4 20.02 10.64 -31.40
CA ALA A 4 18.74 11.06 -30.85
C ALA A 4 17.84 9.85 -30.57
N ASN A 5 18.19 9.04 -29.56
CA ASN A 5 17.29 8.00 -29.07
C ASN A 5 17.46 7.70 -27.58
N GLU A 6 17.69 8.73 -26.76
CA GLU A 6 17.52 8.64 -25.31
C GLU A 6 16.09 9.04 -24.94
N ALA A 7 15.20 8.05 -25.10
CA ALA A 7 14.01 7.77 -24.31
C ALA A 7 13.25 8.97 -23.70
N ASN A 8 12.36 9.58 -24.50
CA ASN A 8 11.27 10.39 -23.98
C ASN A 8 10.17 9.46 -23.43
N LEU A 9 10.42 8.90 -22.24
CA LEU A 9 9.43 8.15 -21.48
C LEU A 9 8.32 9.11 -21.03
N SER A 10 7.06 8.70 -21.16
CA SER A 10 5.93 9.48 -20.66
C SER A 10 6.10 9.77 -19.16
N ALA A 11 5.60 10.94 -18.70
CA ALA A 11 5.68 11.33 -17.28
C ALA A 11 5.25 10.21 -16.30
N PRO A 12 4.19 9.41 -16.57
CA PRO A 12 3.81 8.26 -15.74
C PRO A 12 4.93 7.22 -15.58
N ALA A 13 5.66 6.91 -16.65
CA ALA A 13 6.76 5.93 -16.60
C ALA A 13 7.97 6.48 -15.82
N GLN A 14 8.17 7.80 -15.79
CA GLN A 14 9.22 8.43 -14.98
C GLN A 14 8.86 8.44 -13.50
N GLU A 15 7.60 8.72 -13.17
CA GLU A 15 7.10 8.71 -11.79
C GLU A 15 7.08 7.30 -11.21
N GLN A 16 6.64 6.30 -11.99
CA GLN A 16 6.75 4.88 -11.62
C GLN A 16 8.20 4.49 -11.29
N ARG A 17 9.16 4.88 -12.13
CA ARG A 17 10.59 4.62 -11.86
C ARG A 17 11.09 5.34 -10.62
N ARG A 18 10.62 6.56 -10.33
CA ARG A 18 10.97 7.31 -9.12
C ARG A 18 10.38 6.67 -7.88
N ALA A 19 9.10 6.30 -7.88
CA ALA A 19 8.50 5.58 -6.75
C ALA A 19 9.21 4.27 -6.49
N VAL A 20 9.49 3.48 -7.53
CA VAL A 20 10.30 2.26 -7.39
C VAL A 20 11.68 2.59 -6.82
N SER A 21 12.34 3.66 -7.26
CA SER A 21 13.65 4.08 -6.73
C SER A 21 13.62 4.56 -5.27
N GLU A 22 12.57 5.26 -4.84
CA GLU A 22 12.39 5.69 -3.44
C GLU A 22 12.00 4.50 -2.57
N LEU A 23 11.19 3.58 -3.10
CA LEU A 23 10.93 2.28 -2.50
C LEU A 23 12.20 1.46 -2.29
N LEU A 24 13.16 1.56 -3.21
CA LEU A 24 14.47 0.94 -3.03
C LEU A 24 15.26 1.50 -1.84
N ARG A 25 14.91 2.66 -1.28
CA ARG A 25 15.53 3.18 -0.05
C ARG A 25 14.94 2.54 1.21
N VAL A 26 13.63 2.29 1.23
CA VAL A 26 12.94 1.53 2.30
C VAL A 26 13.01 0.02 2.10
N ALA A 27 13.65 -0.42 1.02
CA ALA A 27 13.74 -1.82 0.61
C ALA A 27 14.19 -2.79 1.70
N PRO A 28 15.15 -2.51 2.60
CA PRO A 28 15.55 -3.54 3.57
C PRO A 28 14.39 -4.02 4.45
N VAL A 29 13.61 -3.07 4.99
CA VAL A 29 12.46 -3.36 5.85
C VAL A 29 11.29 -3.90 5.04
N ALA A 30 10.98 -3.27 3.90
CA ALA A 30 9.87 -3.70 3.04
C ALA A 30 10.11 -5.07 2.38
N ASP A 31 11.32 -5.34 1.89
CA ASP A 31 11.69 -6.61 1.27
C ASP A 31 11.77 -7.74 2.32
N GLU A 32 12.25 -7.47 3.54
CA GLU A 32 12.23 -8.49 4.60
C GLU A 32 10.79 -8.83 5.01
N LEU A 33 9.94 -7.82 5.18
CA LEU A 33 8.53 -8.01 5.50
C LEU A 33 7.83 -8.79 4.38
N ALA A 34 8.04 -8.41 3.12
CA ALA A 34 7.47 -9.10 1.97
C ALA A 34 7.88 -10.57 1.91
N ARG A 35 9.16 -10.88 2.17
CA ARG A 35 9.63 -12.27 2.22
C ARG A 35 8.90 -13.07 3.30
N ARG A 36 8.69 -12.49 4.49
CA ARG A 36 7.99 -13.17 5.59
C ARG A 36 6.52 -13.47 5.25
N PHE A 37 5.85 -12.53 4.58
CA PHE A 37 4.48 -12.75 4.09
C PHE A 37 4.44 -13.83 3.00
N GLN A 38 5.36 -13.77 2.04
CA GLN A 38 5.47 -14.77 0.98
C GLN A 38 5.75 -16.18 1.54
N GLU A 39 6.65 -16.32 2.51
CA GLU A 39 6.96 -17.59 3.19
C GLU A 39 5.76 -18.14 3.97
N ALA A 40 4.90 -17.26 4.47
CA ALA A 40 3.65 -17.61 5.13
C ALA A 40 2.49 -17.88 4.14
N GLY A 41 2.71 -17.69 2.83
CA GLY A 41 1.72 -17.94 1.79
C GLY A 41 0.75 -16.78 1.54
N PHE A 42 1.08 -15.57 1.95
CA PHE A 42 0.25 -14.37 1.79
C PHE A 42 0.89 -13.34 0.86
N SER A 43 0.04 -12.55 0.22
CA SER A 43 0.40 -11.36 -0.54
C SER A 43 0.69 -10.17 0.38
N LEU A 44 1.55 -9.26 -0.07
CA LEU A 44 1.82 -8.00 0.60
C LEU A 44 2.01 -6.89 -0.45
N ALA A 45 1.39 -5.74 -0.23
CA ALA A 45 1.60 -4.57 -1.07
C ALA A 45 1.75 -3.31 -0.23
N LEU A 46 2.70 -2.44 -0.59
CA LEU A 46 2.72 -1.09 -0.06
C LEU A 46 1.61 -0.28 -0.73
N VAL A 47 0.90 0.56 0.02
CA VAL A 47 -0.32 1.24 -0.45
C VAL A 47 -0.43 2.67 0.04
N GLY A 48 -1.39 3.42 -0.51
CA GLY A 48 -1.89 4.63 0.12
C GLY A 48 -0.92 5.80 0.10
N GLY A 49 -0.90 6.53 1.23
CA GLY A 49 -0.06 7.71 1.41
C GLY A 49 1.41 7.40 1.22
N SER A 50 1.86 6.20 1.63
CA SER A 50 3.23 5.75 1.43
C SER A 50 3.64 5.72 -0.05
N VAL A 51 2.78 5.18 -0.93
CA VAL A 51 3.05 5.13 -2.38
C VAL A 51 3.01 6.53 -2.99
N ARG A 52 2.00 7.33 -2.63
CA ARG A 52 1.87 8.73 -3.06
C ARG A 52 3.08 9.56 -2.66
N ASP A 53 3.53 9.45 -1.42
CA ASP A 53 4.61 10.25 -0.87
C ASP A 53 5.97 9.80 -1.44
N ALA A 54 6.14 8.51 -1.73
CA ALA A 54 7.26 8.02 -2.52
C ALA A 54 7.28 8.62 -3.94
N LEU A 55 6.14 8.68 -4.64
CA LEU A 55 6.02 9.31 -5.96
C LEU A 55 6.38 10.81 -5.91
N LEU A 56 6.07 11.49 -4.81
CA LEU A 56 6.41 12.90 -4.58
C LEU A 56 7.84 13.13 -4.06
N GLY A 57 8.62 12.07 -3.82
CA GLY A 57 9.97 12.15 -3.26
C GLY A 57 10.01 12.62 -1.80
N ARG A 58 8.97 12.28 -1.03
CA ARG A 58 8.75 12.70 0.36
C ARG A 58 8.40 11.52 1.27
N LEU A 59 8.84 10.32 0.92
CA LEU A 59 8.55 9.13 1.71
C LEU A 59 9.09 9.31 3.14
N GLY A 60 8.19 9.19 4.11
CA GLY A 60 8.52 9.23 5.53
C GLY A 60 8.92 7.86 6.07
N ASN A 61 8.88 7.76 7.40
CA ASN A 61 9.12 6.50 8.10
C ASN A 61 7.82 5.70 8.34
N ASP A 62 6.67 6.25 7.95
CA ASP A 62 5.36 5.62 8.11
C ASP A 62 5.05 4.86 6.81
N LEU A 63 4.92 3.54 6.92
CA LEU A 63 4.73 2.63 5.80
C LEU A 63 3.43 1.84 5.96
N ASP A 64 2.53 2.04 5.01
CA ASP A 64 1.22 1.40 4.96
C ASP A 64 1.26 0.20 4.01
N PHE A 65 0.94 -0.97 4.52
CA PHE A 65 0.83 -2.20 3.77
C PHE A 65 -0.58 -2.76 3.81
N THR A 66 -0.91 -3.50 2.76
CA THR A 66 -2.13 -4.29 2.66
C THR A 66 -1.82 -5.75 2.31
N THR A 67 -2.68 -6.67 2.72
CA THR A 67 -2.47 -8.12 2.61
C THR A 67 -3.79 -8.89 2.62
N ASP A 68 -3.82 -10.08 2.02
CA ASP A 68 -4.90 -11.06 2.18
C ASP A 68 -4.85 -11.79 3.54
N ALA A 69 -3.74 -11.71 4.28
CA ALA A 69 -3.60 -12.31 5.60
C ALA A 69 -4.57 -11.70 6.61
N ARG A 70 -5.21 -12.54 7.43
CA ARG A 70 -6.08 -12.06 8.52
C ARG A 70 -5.23 -11.46 9.65
N PRO A 71 -5.79 -10.57 10.51
CA PRO A 71 -5.00 -9.88 11.53
C PRO A 71 -4.23 -10.81 12.49
N GLN A 72 -4.79 -11.98 12.78
CA GLN A 72 -4.12 -12.98 13.63
C GLN A 72 -2.92 -13.62 12.93
N ASP A 73 -2.96 -13.79 11.61
CA ASP A 73 -1.84 -14.33 10.84
C ASP A 73 -0.77 -13.26 10.61
N VAL A 74 -1.19 -12.01 10.32
CA VAL A 74 -0.30 -10.84 10.33
C VAL A 74 0.46 -10.75 11.66
N LEU A 75 -0.23 -10.87 12.79
CA LEU A 75 0.40 -10.82 14.11
C LEU A 75 1.43 -11.94 14.31
N LYS A 76 1.15 -13.16 13.85
CA LYS A 76 2.11 -14.29 13.91
C LYS A 76 3.35 -14.04 13.05
N ILE A 77 3.19 -13.43 11.88
CA ILE A 77 4.28 -13.15 10.94
C ILE A 77 5.17 -12.02 11.46
N VAL A 78 4.55 -10.96 11.99
CA VAL A 78 5.23 -9.71 12.34
C VAL A 78 5.83 -9.74 13.75
N ARG A 79 5.18 -10.40 14.73
CA ARG A 79 5.66 -10.48 16.13
C ARG A 79 7.10 -10.96 16.31
N PRO A 80 7.61 -12.01 15.64
CA PRO A 80 8.99 -12.45 15.83
C PRO A 80 10.03 -11.54 15.14
N TRP A 81 9.59 -10.52 14.40
CA TRP A 81 10.45 -9.67 13.58
C TRP A 81 10.51 -8.22 14.07
N ALA A 82 9.36 -7.69 14.47
CA ALA A 82 9.19 -6.30 14.86
C ALA A 82 9.83 -5.99 16.21
N ASP A 83 10.32 -4.76 16.36
CA ASP A 83 10.90 -4.25 17.59
C ASP A 83 9.80 -3.84 18.59
N ALA A 84 8.64 -3.42 18.08
CA ALA A 84 7.44 -3.12 18.85
C ALA A 84 6.16 -3.46 18.06
N LEU A 85 5.04 -3.66 18.76
CA LEU A 85 3.75 -4.00 18.18
C LEU A 85 2.60 -3.22 18.82
N TRP A 86 1.60 -2.89 18.03
CA TRP A 86 0.34 -2.27 18.46
C TRP A 86 -0.85 -3.07 17.95
N GLU A 87 -1.62 -3.62 18.89
CA GLU A 87 -2.78 -4.49 18.60
C GLU A 87 -4.11 -3.73 18.58
N VAL A 88 -4.10 -2.42 18.89
CA VAL A 88 -5.32 -1.59 19.01
C VAL A 88 -6.12 -1.57 17.69
N GLY A 89 -5.44 -1.61 16.55
CA GLY A 89 -6.05 -1.61 15.22
C GLY A 89 -6.66 -2.95 14.80
N ILE A 90 -6.43 -4.05 15.54
CA ILE A 90 -6.80 -5.41 15.10
C ILE A 90 -8.30 -5.53 14.91
N ALA A 91 -9.10 -4.86 15.74
CA ALA A 91 -10.56 -4.82 15.60
C ALA A 91 -11.03 -4.23 14.26
N PHE A 92 -10.17 -3.46 13.58
CA PHE A 92 -10.43 -2.83 12.28
C PHE A 92 -9.62 -3.46 11.13
N GLY A 93 -8.96 -4.59 11.39
CA GLY A 93 -8.17 -5.31 10.41
C GLY A 93 -6.70 -4.88 10.30
N THR A 94 -6.20 -4.04 11.21
CA THR A 94 -4.86 -3.44 11.11
C THR A 94 -3.95 -3.89 12.27
N VAL A 95 -2.72 -4.28 11.96
CA VAL A 95 -1.66 -4.52 12.95
C VAL A 95 -0.58 -3.47 12.77
N GLY A 96 -0.30 -2.70 13.82
CA GLY A 96 0.81 -1.76 13.84
C GLY A 96 2.09 -2.43 14.33
N ALA A 97 3.24 -2.04 13.78
CA ALA A 97 4.55 -2.54 14.16
C ALA A 97 5.63 -1.47 13.99
N GLN A 98 6.72 -1.60 14.74
CA GLN A 98 7.93 -0.80 14.52
C GLN A 98 9.08 -1.69 14.09
N LYS A 99 9.86 -1.25 13.10
CA LYS A 99 11.12 -1.90 12.75
C LYS A 99 12.16 -0.91 12.29
N ASP A 100 13.35 -0.93 12.87
CA ASP A 100 14.51 -0.13 12.43
C ASP A 100 14.20 1.37 12.26
N GLY A 101 13.32 1.90 13.12
CA GLY A 101 12.85 3.30 13.08
C GLY A 101 11.67 3.59 12.15
N TYR A 102 11.20 2.60 11.39
CA TYR A 102 9.97 2.67 10.58
C TYR A 102 8.75 2.30 11.40
N GLN A 103 7.67 3.08 11.24
CA GLN A 103 6.34 2.70 11.66
C GLN A 103 5.66 1.97 10.51
N ILE A 104 5.07 0.82 10.81
CA ILE A 104 4.52 -0.10 9.83
C ILE A 104 3.09 -0.37 10.22
N GLU A 105 2.16 -0.16 9.30
CA GLU A 105 0.79 -0.60 9.45
C GLU A 105 0.49 -1.67 8.41
N VAL A 106 0.07 -2.85 8.84
CA VAL A 106 -0.37 -3.91 7.92
C VAL A 106 -1.87 -4.09 8.09
N THR A 107 -2.62 -3.75 7.05
CA THR A 107 -4.08 -3.84 7.04
C THR A 107 -4.53 -4.98 6.13
N THR A 108 -5.40 -5.86 6.61
CA THR A 108 -5.96 -6.90 5.75
C THR A 108 -6.93 -6.30 4.73
N TYR A 109 -7.03 -6.88 3.53
CA TYR A 109 -8.05 -6.52 2.54
C TYR A 109 -9.42 -6.55 3.20
N ARG A 110 -10.22 -5.50 3.00
CA ARG A 110 -11.61 -5.52 3.47
C ARG A 110 -12.58 -5.55 2.29
N SER A 111 -13.48 -6.53 2.25
CA SER A 111 -14.66 -6.53 1.37
C SER A 111 -15.75 -5.71 2.07
N GLU A 112 -16.66 -5.12 1.31
CA GLU A 112 -17.84 -4.35 1.75
C GLU A 112 -18.10 -4.19 3.27
N ALA A 113 -18.18 -2.94 3.74
CA ALA A 113 -18.78 -2.61 5.03
C ALA A 113 -20.10 -1.89 4.76
N TYR A 114 -21.22 -2.61 4.79
CA TYR A 114 -22.53 -1.99 4.87
C TYR A 114 -23.37 -2.66 5.94
N ASP A 115 -23.32 -2.09 7.14
CA ASP A 115 -24.53 -1.99 7.94
C ASP A 115 -24.91 -0.50 8.03
N ARG A 116 -25.88 -0.09 7.20
CA ARG A 116 -26.45 1.27 7.20
C ARG A 116 -27.17 1.61 8.53
N THR A 117 -27.25 0.69 9.49
CA THR A 117 -27.98 0.85 10.76
C THR A 117 -27.11 0.82 12.02
N SER A 118 -25.82 0.47 11.92
CA SER A 118 -24.93 0.32 13.08
C SER A 118 -23.80 1.36 13.08
N ARG A 119 -23.59 2.03 14.23
CA ARG A 119 -22.41 2.88 14.49
C ARG A 119 -21.11 2.09 14.68
N LYS A 120 -21.14 0.77 14.50
CA LYS A 120 -19.96 -0.10 14.53
C LYS A 120 -19.77 -0.69 13.13
N PRO A 121 -18.66 -0.39 12.44
CA PRO A 121 -18.39 -1.02 11.15
C PRO A 121 -18.14 -2.52 11.39
N GLU A 122 -18.97 -3.38 10.79
CA GLU A 122 -18.60 -4.78 10.59
C GLU A 122 -17.54 -4.83 9.48
N VAL A 123 -16.36 -5.34 9.79
CA VAL A 123 -15.28 -5.48 8.82
C VAL A 123 -15.45 -6.83 8.13
N SER A 124 -15.91 -6.81 6.89
CA SER A 124 -15.80 -7.98 6.01
C SER A 124 -14.44 -7.97 5.34
N TYR A 125 -13.85 -9.13 5.10
CA TYR A 125 -12.51 -9.22 4.52
C TYR A 125 -12.53 -9.60 3.04
N GLY A 126 -11.72 -8.94 2.23
CA GLY A 126 -11.68 -9.10 0.77
C GLY A 126 -10.63 -10.10 0.33
N ASP A 127 -10.70 -10.47 -0.96
CA ASP A 127 -9.81 -11.46 -1.57
C ASP A 127 -8.90 -10.86 -2.66
N SER A 128 -9.12 -9.59 -3.04
CA SER A 128 -8.32 -8.91 -4.06
C SER A 128 -7.83 -7.54 -3.59
N ILE A 129 -6.66 -7.14 -4.10
CA ILE A 129 -6.11 -5.81 -3.86
C ILE A 129 -6.92 -4.74 -4.58
N GLU A 130 -7.49 -5.05 -5.74
CA GLU A 130 -8.35 -4.16 -6.52
C GLU A 130 -9.58 -3.73 -5.72
N ASP A 131 -10.23 -4.66 -5.01
CA ASP A 131 -11.36 -4.35 -4.12
C ASP A 131 -10.93 -3.50 -2.91
N ASP A 132 -9.69 -3.65 -2.44
CA ASP A 132 -9.16 -2.78 -1.37
C ASP A 132 -8.77 -1.38 -1.87
N LEU A 133 -8.47 -1.19 -3.16
CA LEU A 133 -8.10 0.12 -3.70
C LEU A 133 -9.32 0.98 -4.03
N VAL A 134 -10.40 0.41 -4.57
CA VAL A 134 -11.58 1.18 -5.02
C VAL A 134 -12.34 1.90 -3.89
N ARG A 135 -12.25 1.38 -2.68
CA ARG A 135 -12.86 1.90 -1.44
C ARG A 135 -12.10 3.06 -0.79
N ARG A 136 -10.91 3.38 -1.29
CA ARG A 136 -10.09 4.44 -0.71
C ARG A 136 -10.69 5.80 -1.06
N ASP A 137 -10.34 6.79 -0.26
CA ASP A 137 -10.90 8.14 -0.36
C ASP A 137 -10.60 8.81 -1.70
N PHE A 138 -9.37 8.73 -2.17
CA PHE A 138 -8.92 9.38 -3.41
C PHE A 138 -8.11 8.43 -4.30
N THR A 139 -8.20 8.63 -5.61
CA THR A 139 -7.40 7.93 -6.63
C THR A 139 -5.90 7.99 -6.32
N VAL A 140 -5.41 9.15 -5.88
CA VAL A 140 -4.01 9.35 -5.47
C VAL A 140 -3.59 8.52 -4.24
N ASN A 141 -4.54 8.00 -3.46
CA ASN A 141 -4.30 7.07 -2.36
C ASN A 141 -4.70 5.63 -2.73
N ALA A 142 -5.29 5.41 -3.90
CA ALA A 142 -5.74 4.12 -4.43
C ALA A 142 -4.70 3.47 -5.35
N MET A 143 -3.42 3.63 -5.01
CA MET A 143 -2.29 3.02 -5.70
C MET A 143 -1.57 2.06 -4.77
N ALA A 144 -0.94 1.04 -5.36
CA ALA A 144 -0.17 0.03 -4.64
C ALA A 144 1.13 -0.35 -5.36
N VAL A 145 2.07 -0.92 -4.60
CA VAL A 145 3.20 -1.66 -5.12
C VAL A 145 3.22 -3.03 -4.47
N ALA A 146 2.93 -4.07 -5.26
CA ALA A 146 3.00 -5.46 -4.80
C ALA A 146 4.46 -5.87 -4.59
N LEU A 147 4.70 -6.55 -3.47
CA LEU A 147 6.01 -7.01 -3.03
C LEU A 147 6.02 -8.54 -2.93
N PRO A 148 7.17 -9.19 -3.17
CA PRO A 148 8.50 -8.60 -3.43
C PRO A 148 8.76 -8.17 -4.90
N GLU A 149 7.84 -8.45 -5.82
CA GLU A 149 8.05 -8.25 -7.28
C GLU A 149 8.15 -6.77 -7.70
N LYS A 150 7.82 -5.84 -6.80
CA LYS A 150 7.84 -4.37 -7.02
C LYS A 150 6.94 -3.97 -8.20
N LYS A 151 5.81 -4.66 -8.34
CA LYS A 151 4.82 -4.41 -9.39
C LYS A 151 3.89 -3.27 -8.96
N PHE A 152 3.92 -2.17 -9.71
CA PHE A 152 3.01 -1.04 -9.51
C PHE A 152 1.58 -1.39 -9.97
N ILE A 153 0.58 -0.99 -9.19
CA ILE A 153 -0.85 -1.25 -9.40
C ILE A 153 -1.60 0.08 -9.21
N ASP A 154 -2.26 0.54 -10.27
CA ASP A 154 -3.06 1.77 -10.28
C ASP A 154 -4.28 1.60 -11.19
N PRO A 155 -5.35 0.94 -10.70
CA PRO A 155 -6.54 0.68 -11.49
C PRO A 155 -7.42 1.93 -11.71
N HIS A 156 -7.19 3.02 -10.96
CA HIS A 156 -8.07 4.20 -10.95
C HIS A 156 -7.41 5.47 -11.50
N GLY A 157 -6.19 5.40 -12.03
CA GLY A 157 -5.49 6.56 -12.60
C GLY A 157 -5.02 7.55 -11.55
N GLY A 158 -4.69 7.07 -10.34
CA GLY A 158 -4.13 7.88 -9.26
C GLY A 158 -2.84 8.58 -9.64
N LEU A 159 -2.04 7.99 -10.52
CA LEU A 159 -0.81 8.59 -11.00
C LEU A 159 -1.07 9.84 -11.86
N ASP A 160 -2.03 9.73 -12.79
CA ASP A 160 -2.41 10.85 -13.66
C ASP A 160 -3.08 11.97 -12.84
N ASP A 161 -3.94 11.62 -11.88
CA ASP A 161 -4.55 12.59 -10.97
C ASP A 161 -3.51 13.26 -10.06
N LEU A 162 -2.48 12.53 -9.60
CA LEU A 162 -1.37 13.09 -8.82
C LEU A 162 -0.57 14.11 -9.64
N ALA A 163 -0.23 13.77 -10.89
CA ALA A 163 0.46 14.68 -11.81
C ALA A 163 -0.39 15.93 -12.13
N ALA A 164 -1.70 15.75 -12.30
CA ALA A 164 -2.65 16.83 -12.55
C ALA A 164 -3.02 17.62 -11.29
N ARG A 165 -2.58 17.19 -10.09
CA ARG A 165 -2.96 17.73 -8.78
C ARG A 165 -4.47 17.75 -8.56
N VAL A 166 -5.14 16.68 -8.97
CA VAL A 166 -6.58 16.47 -8.85
C VAL A 166 -6.85 15.49 -7.70
N LEU A 167 -7.83 15.83 -6.86
CA LEU A 167 -8.41 14.89 -5.89
C LEU A 167 -9.71 14.35 -6.48
N ARG A 168 -9.71 13.07 -6.86
CA ARG A 168 -10.86 12.36 -7.41
C ARG A 168 -11.14 11.15 -6.55
N THR A 169 -12.42 10.79 -6.37
CA THR A 169 -12.80 9.53 -5.73
C THR A 169 -12.64 8.35 -6.73
N PRO A 170 -12.17 7.16 -6.31
CA PRO A 170 -12.06 6.00 -7.20
C PRO A 170 -13.42 5.46 -7.67
N GLY A 171 -14.45 5.60 -6.82
CA GLY A 171 -15.84 5.28 -7.13
C GLY A 171 -16.73 6.52 -7.35
N THR A 172 -17.93 6.31 -7.88
CA THR A 172 -18.96 7.34 -7.92
C THR A 172 -19.39 7.74 -6.50
N PRO A 173 -19.46 9.04 -6.18
CA PRO A 173 -20.02 9.50 -4.90
C PRO A 173 -21.47 9.01 -4.77
N GLU A 174 -21.82 8.39 -3.64
CA GLU A 174 -23.21 8.13 -3.25
C GLU A 174 -23.87 9.37 -2.62
#